data_AF-A0A645HMB8-F1
#
_entry.id   AF-A0A645HMB8-F1
#
_cell.length_a   1.000
_cell.length_b   1.000
_cell.length_c   1.000
_cell.angle_alpha   90.00
_cell.angle_beta   90.00
_cell.angle_gamma   90.00
#
_symmetry.space_group_name_H-M   'P 1'
#
loop_
_entity.id
_entity.type
_entity.pdbx_description
1 polymer ?
#
loop_
_entity_poly.entity_id
_entity_poly.type
_entity_poly.pdbx_seq_one_letter_code
_entity_poly.pdbx_strand_id
1 'polypeptide(L)'
;MLKNGQFVKRCRLCNRYFVLTDKRKRDFCDRPYNGGRTCKQVGAKLFYDQGMQGNDYLLAFLTEYNKVYSRRYRADNKLPVWFSGKDMSSKQFSSVQRWHVRLEVITLMGKLRAKKS
;
A
#
# COMPACT_ATOMS: atom_id res chain seq x y z
N MET A 1 -19.78 -13.26 17.14
CA MET A 1 -19.90 -14.10 15.93
C MET A 1 -21.36 -14.40 15.71
N LEU A 2 -21.87 -14.33 14.47
CA LEU A 2 -23.20 -14.89 14.20
C LEU A 2 -23.13 -16.42 14.34
N LYS A 3 -24.27 -17.06 14.65
CA LYS A 3 -24.38 -18.49 14.99
C LYS A 3 -23.75 -19.46 13.96
N ASN A 4 -23.44 -19.00 12.74
CA ASN A 4 -22.92 -19.82 11.63
C ASN A 4 -21.44 -19.51 11.27
N GLY A 5 -20.65 -18.94 12.19
CA GLY A 5 -19.25 -18.56 11.90
C GLY A 5 -19.10 -17.38 10.92
N GLN A 6 -20.19 -16.69 10.62
CA GLN A 6 -20.20 -15.49 9.78
C GLN A 6 -19.85 -14.25 10.61
N PHE A 7 -18.99 -13.41 10.04
CA PHE A 7 -18.59 -12.14 10.64
C PHE A 7 -19.36 -11.00 10.00
N VAL A 8 -19.96 -10.15 10.83
CA VAL A 8 -20.57 -8.89 10.37
C VAL A 8 -19.56 -7.77 10.56
N LYS A 9 -19.37 -6.97 9.52
CA LYS A 9 -18.50 -5.79 9.56
C LYS A 9 -19.21 -4.59 8.98
N ARG A 10 -18.82 -3.39 9.43
CA ARG A 10 -19.31 -2.13 8.87
C ARG A 10 -18.44 -1.74 7.69
N CYS A 11 -19.06 -1.40 6.56
CA CYS A 11 -18.34 -0.90 5.39
C CYS A 11 -17.75 0.48 5.71
N ARG A 12 -16.46 0.69 5.43
CA ARG A 12 -15.80 1.99 5.66
C ARG A 12 -16.31 3.12 4.76
N LEU A 13 -16.89 2.80 3.60
CA LEU A 13 -17.37 3.82 2.64
C LEU A 13 -18.81 4.25 2.90
N CYS A 14 -19.78 3.31 2.88
CA CYS A 14 -21.20 3.63 3.01
C CYS A 14 -21.75 3.43 4.44
N ASN A 15 -20.91 3.04 5.40
CA ASN A 15 -21.26 2.80 6.81
C ASN A 15 -22.35 1.75 7.08
N ARG A 16 -22.77 0.99 6.05
CA ARG A 16 -23.74 -0.11 6.19
C ARG A 16 -23.05 -1.39 6.64
N TYR A 17 -23.76 -2.20 7.41
CA TYR A 17 -23.30 -3.53 7.80
C TYR A 17 -23.39 -4.52 6.63
N PHE A 18 -22.41 -5.40 6.53
CA PHE A 18 -22.38 -6.49 5.57
C PHE A 18 -21.78 -7.75 6.20
N VAL A 19 -22.17 -8.89 5.66
CA VAL A 19 -21.68 -10.20 6.08
C VAL A 19 -20.44 -10.55 5.28
N LEU A 20 -19.37 -10.92 5.98
CA LEU A 20 -18.18 -11.52 5.40
C LEU A 20 -18.46 -13.01 5.16
N THR A 21 -18.70 -13.35 3.90
CA THR A 21 -18.83 -14.72 3.43
C THR A 21 -17.48 -15.43 3.23
N ASP A 22 -16.40 -14.64 3.12
CA ASP A 22 -15.05 -15.13 2.85
C ASP A 22 -14.16 -14.92 4.09
N LYS A 23 -13.15 -15.78 4.28
CA LYS A 23 -12.12 -15.63 5.33
C LYS A 23 -11.25 -14.38 5.12
N ARG A 24 -11.29 -13.78 3.92
CA ARG A 24 -10.59 -12.53 3.61
C ARG A 24 -11.18 -11.36 4.39
N LYS A 25 -10.34 -10.63 5.12
CA LYS A 25 -10.70 -9.44 5.91
C LYS A 25 -11.04 -8.23 5.03
N ARG A 26 -12.16 -8.27 4.29
CA ARG A 26 -12.61 -7.16 3.44
C ARG A 26 -13.05 -5.95 4.30
N ASP A 27 -12.78 -4.74 3.81
CA ASP A 27 -13.19 -3.47 4.45
C ASP A 27 -14.42 -2.81 3.80
N PHE A 28 -14.71 -3.21 2.56
CA PHE A 28 -15.75 -2.61 1.73
C PHE A 28 -16.77 -3.65 1.28
N CYS A 29 -18.04 -3.24 1.17
CA CYS A 29 -19.12 -4.09 0.71
C CYS A 29 -19.24 -4.08 -0.82
N ASP A 30 -20.02 -5.01 -1.37
CA ASP A 30 -20.24 -5.15 -2.82
C ASP A 30 -21.44 -4.32 -3.33
N ARG A 31 -22.04 -3.47 -2.49
CA ARG A 31 -23.19 -2.63 -2.89
C ARG A 31 -22.79 -1.53 -3.86
N PRO A 32 -23.69 -1.14 -4.79
CA PRO A 32 -23.46 -0.01 -5.66
C PRO A 32 -23.30 1.28 -4.85
N TYR A 33 -22.38 2.11 -5.32
CA TYR A 33 -21.98 3.43 -4.84
C TYR A 33 -21.97 4.36 -6.07
N ASN A 34 -22.25 5.66 -5.86
CA ASN A 34 -22.49 6.66 -6.90
C ASN A 34 -21.85 6.37 -8.28
N GLY A 35 -22.69 6.28 -9.32
CA GLY A 35 -22.25 6.05 -10.70
C GLY A 35 -22.05 4.59 -11.11
N GLY A 36 -22.78 3.65 -10.49
CA GLY A 36 -22.82 2.24 -10.89
C GLY A 36 -21.62 1.39 -10.47
N ARG A 37 -20.62 1.97 -9.78
CA ARG A 37 -19.46 1.25 -9.24
C ARG A 37 -19.76 0.73 -7.84
N THR A 38 -19.11 -0.34 -7.40
CA THR A 38 -19.35 -0.86 -6.03
C THR A 38 -18.48 -0.16 -4.98
N CYS A 39 -18.91 -0.19 -3.72
CA CYS A 39 -18.11 0.33 -2.60
C CYS A 39 -16.72 -0.32 -2.54
N LYS A 40 -16.60 -1.58 -2.97
CA LYS A 40 -15.32 -2.30 -3.10
C LYS A 40 -14.40 -1.69 -4.16
N GLN A 41 -14.94 -1.32 -5.32
CA GLN A 41 -14.17 -0.74 -6.42
C GLN A 41 -13.69 0.69 -6.10
N VAL A 42 -14.57 1.49 -5.49
CA VAL A 42 -14.29 2.91 -5.23
C VAL A 42 -13.56 3.12 -3.89
N GLY A 43 -13.96 2.36 -2.87
CA GLY A 43 -13.51 2.57 -1.49
C GLY A 43 -12.01 2.42 -1.32
N ALA A 44 -11.38 1.42 -1.94
CA ALA A 44 -9.94 1.22 -1.79
C ALA A 44 -9.13 2.42 -2.29
N LYS A 45 -9.52 2.99 -3.44
CA LYS A 45 -8.86 4.16 -4.01
C LYS A 45 -9.09 5.40 -3.16
N LEU A 46 -10.35 5.69 -2.81
CA LEU A 46 -10.67 6.89 -2.00
C LEU A 46 -9.95 6.89 -0.65
N PHE A 47 -9.91 5.74 0.03
CA PHE A 47 -9.23 5.65 1.32
C PHE A 47 -7.71 5.73 1.19
N TYR A 48 -7.15 5.21 0.12
CA TYR A 48 -5.73 5.39 -0.18
C TYR A 48 -5.41 6.88 -0.41
N ASP A 49 -6.16 7.54 -1.30
CA ASP A 49 -5.96 8.94 -1.63
C ASP A 49 -6.12 9.83 -0.38
N GLN A 50 -7.16 9.59 0.44
CA GLN A 50 -7.36 10.28 1.73
C GLN A 50 -6.21 10.06 2.71
N GLY A 51 -5.67 8.83 2.80
CA GLY A 51 -4.51 8.56 3.66
C GLY A 51 -3.22 9.21 3.17
N MET A 52 -3.11 9.47 1.88
CA MET A 52 -1.97 10.15 1.27
C MET A 52 -2.09 11.69 1.31
N GLN A 53 -3.28 12.24 1.50
CA GLN A 53 -3.48 13.70 1.61
C GLN A 53 -2.62 14.28 2.75
N GLY A 54 -1.79 15.27 2.41
CA GLY A 54 -0.88 15.93 3.35
C GLY A 54 0.46 15.21 3.58
N ASN A 55 0.71 14.07 2.92
CA ASN A 55 1.93 13.27 3.08
C ASN A 55 2.76 13.18 1.79
N ASP A 56 3.08 14.32 1.17
CA ASP A 56 3.80 14.38 -0.12
C ASP A 56 5.15 13.63 -0.10
N TYR A 57 5.87 13.71 1.02
CA TYR A 57 7.13 12.98 1.22
C TYR A 57 6.94 11.46 1.20
N LEU A 58 5.88 10.95 1.84
CA LEU A 58 5.57 9.53 1.85
C LEU A 58 5.16 9.06 0.46
N LEU A 59 4.38 9.87 -0.26
CA LEU A 59 3.98 9.56 -1.63
C LEU A 59 5.18 9.51 -2.57
N ALA A 60 6.09 10.49 -2.49
CA ALA A 60 7.33 10.51 -3.27
C ALA A 60 8.22 9.29 -2.95
N PHE A 61 8.35 8.97 -1.67
CA PHE A 61 9.08 7.79 -1.22
C PHE A 61 8.48 6.48 -1.77
N LEU A 62 7.18 6.26 -1.58
CA LEU A 62 6.49 5.06 -2.07
C LEU A 62 6.60 4.95 -3.59
N THR A 63 6.52 6.07 -4.30
CA THR A 63 6.67 6.13 -5.75
C THR A 63 8.05 5.63 -6.18
N GLU A 64 9.12 6.14 -5.55
CA GLU A 64 10.48 5.72 -5.89
C GLU A 64 10.76 4.28 -5.47
N TYR A 65 10.35 3.89 -4.26
CA TYR A 65 10.44 2.53 -3.77
C TYR A 65 9.77 1.54 -4.71
N ASN A 66 8.53 1.83 -5.15
CA ASN A 66 7.78 0.97 -6.05
C ASN A 66 8.44 0.81 -7.42
N LYS A 67 9.13 1.85 -7.93
CA LYS A 67 9.92 1.73 -9.17
C LYS A 67 11.05 0.71 -9.02
N VAL A 68 11.83 0.81 -7.95
CA VAL A 68 12.96 -0.08 -7.68
C VAL A 68 12.46 -1.50 -7.40
N TYR A 69 11.42 -1.63 -6.57
CA TYR A 69 10.79 -2.91 -6.25
C TYR A 69 10.25 -3.62 -7.49
N SER A 70 9.60 -2.90 -8.41
CA SER A 70 9.08 -3.47 -9.66
C SER A 70 10.20 -4.03 -10.54
N ARG A 71 11.38 -3.41 -10.56
CA ARG A 71 12.56 -3.91 -11.31
C ARG A 71 13.09 -5.21 -10.72
N ARG A 72 13.15 -5.30 -9.37
CA ARG A 72 13.54 -6.53 -8.67
C ARG A 72 12.51 -7.64 -8.90
N TYR A 73 11.22 -7.32 -8.79
CA TYR A 73 10.14 -8.29 -8.94
C TYR A 73 10.12 -8.92 -10.35
N ARG A 74 10.36 -8.13 -11.40
CA ARG A 74 10.52 -8.66 -12.77
C ARG A 74 11.71 -9.61 -12.91
N ALA A 75 12.75 -9.43 -12.09
CA ALA A 75 13.98 -10.20 -12.13
C ALA A 75 13.95 -11.45 -11.23
N ASP A 76 13.01 -11.53 -10.27
CA ASP A 76 13.00 -12.55 -9.19
C ASP A 76 13.01 -13.99 -9.72
N ASN A 77 12.43 -14.22 -10.90
CA ASN A 77 12.35 -15.53 -11.55
C ASN A 77 13.26 -15.66 -12.79
N LYS A 78 14.15 -14.69 -13.03
CA LYS A 78 15.05 -14.71 -14.19
C LYS A 78 16.44 -15.15 -13.78
N LEU A 79 17.09 -15.94 -14.64
CA LEU A 79 18.54 -16.11 -14.54
C LEU A 79 19.24 -14.81 -14.96
N PRO A 80 20.45 -14.52 -14.43
CA PRO A 80 21.18 -13.28 -14.73
C PRO A 80 21.39 -13.03 -16.23
N VAL A 81 21.54 -14.09 -17.03
CA VAL A 81 21.70 -14.02 -18.49
C VAL A 81 20.47 -13.46 -19.23
N TRP A 82 19.28 -13.54 -18.61
CA TRP A 82 18.03 -13.05 -19.16
C TRP A 82 17.60 -11.70 -18.57
N PHE A 83 18.49 -11.03 -17.83
CA PHE A 83 18.20 -9.71 -17.29
C PHE A 83 18.14 -8.69 -18.42
N SER A 84 17.06 -7.91 -18.46
CA SER A 84 17.05 -6.70 -19.28
C SER A 84 17.84 -5.60 -18.58
N GLY A 85 18.35 -4.60 -19.32
CA GLY A 85 19.08 -3.47 -18.73
C GLY A 85 18.27 -2.62 -17.73
N LYS A 86 16.97 -2.89 -17.57
CA LYS A 86 16.07 -2.23 -16.61
C LYS A 86 15.82 -3.09 -15.36
N ASP A 87 16.22 -4.36 -15.37
CA ASP A 87 16.03 -5.30 -14.27
C ASP A 87 17.11 -5.09 -13.20
N MET A 88 16.81 -5.47 -11.95
CA MET A 88 17.69 -5.21 -10.82
C MET A 88 17.87 -6.48 -9.98
N SER A 89 19.12 -6.80 -9.64
CA SER A 89 19.44 -7.95 -8.80
C SER A 89 19.05 -7.73 -7.33
N SER A 90 18.91 -8.81 -6.57
CA SER A 90 18.62 -8.76 -5.13
C SER A 90 19.70 -7.98 -4.34
N LYS A 91 20.98 -8.12 -4.70
CA LYS A 91 22.07 -7.36 -4.06
C LYS A 91 21.97 -5.85 -4.30
N GLN A 92 21.64 -5.45 -5.53
CA GLN A 92 21.42 -4.04 -5.87
C GLN A 92 20.18 -3.47 -5.20
N PHE A 93 19.11 -4.26 -5.06
CA PHE A 93 17.92 -3.84 -4.33
C PHE A 93 18.23 -3.61 -2.83
N SER A 94 18.97 -4.52 -2.20
CA SER A 94 19.36 -4.41 -0.79
C SER A 94 20.25 -3.20 -0.49
N SER A 95 21.13 -2.80 -1.43
CA SER A 95 21.93 -1.59 -1.24
C SER A 95 21.08 -0.33 -1.31
N VAL A 96 20.12 -0.27 -2.24
CA VAL A 96 19.15 0.81 -2.37
C VAL A 96 18.28 0.90 -1.11
N GLN A 97 17.74 -0.22 -0.60
CA GLN A 97 16.99 -0.25 0.66
C GLN A 97 17.81 0.29 1.85
N ARG A 98 19.10 -0.08 1.96
CA ARG A 98 19.98 0.38 3.03
C ARG A 98 20.22 1.89 2.99
N TRP A 99 20.40 2.46 1.80
CA TRP A 99 20.50 3.91 1.62
C TRP A 99 19.21 4.64 2.00
N HIS A 100 18.05 4.06 1.70
CA HIS A 100 16.76 4.68 2.02
C HIS A 100 16.42 4.67 3.51
N VAL A 101 16.69 3.59 4.25
CA VAL A 101 16.50 3.54 5.73
C VAL A 101 17.32 4.65 6.41
N ARG A 102 18.52 4.94 5.89
CA ARG A 102 19.37 6.01 6.40
C ARG A 102 18.73 7.40 6.23
N LEU A 103 18.02 7.65 5.13
CA LEU A 103 17.32 8.92 4.87
C LEU A 103 16.06 9.07 5.73
N GLU A 104 15.31 7.99 5.98
CA GLU A 104 14.16 8.01 6.89
C GLU A 104 14.57 8.35 8.33
N VAL A 105 15.67 7.78 8.84
CA VAL A 105 16.19 8.10 10.18
C VAL A 105 16.58 9.59 10.28
N ILE A 106 17.22 10.16 9.25
CA ILE A 106 17.61 11.58 9.23
C ILE A 106 16.37 12.49 9.24
N THR A 107 15.35 12.17 8.43
CA THR A 107 14.13 12.99 8.33
C THR A 107 13.22 12.88 9.55
N LEU A 108 13.11 11.70 10.17
CA LEU A 108 12.42 11.51 11.46
C LEU A 108 13.11 12.28 12.59
N MET A 109 14.44 12.24 12.65
CA MET A 109 15.22 13.01 13.62
C MET A 109 15.10 14.53 13.41
N GLY A 110 14.89 14.99 12.18
CA GLY A 110 14.58 16.38 11.86
C GLY A 110 13.19 16.80 12.36
N LYS A 111 12.15 15.98 12.12
CA LYS A 111 10.78 16.24 12.61
C LYS A 111 10.67 16.24 14.14
N LEU A 112 11.40 15.36 14.83
CA LEU A 112 11.47 15.33 16.29
C LEU A 112 12.14 16.57 16.88
N ARG A 113 13.14 17.15 16.18
CA ARG A 113 13.75 18.43 16.56
C ARG A 113 12.84 19.62 16.29
N ALA A 114 12.13 19.65 15.17
CA ALA A 114 11.19 20.71 14.83
C ALA A 114 9.94 20.76 15.76
N LYS A 115 9.56 19.63 16.38
CA LYS A 115 8.48 19.58 17.38
C LYS A 115 8.90 19.99 18.80
N LYS A 116 10.20 20.18 19.06
CA LYS A 116 10.76 20.56 20.37
C LYS A 116 11.13 22.06 20.45
N SER A 117 10.94 22.81 19.36
CA SER A 117 11.07 24.28 19.30
C SER A 117 9.69 24.91 19.17
#